data_AF-W7QW63-F1
#
_entry.id   AF-W7QW63-F1
#
_cell.length_a   1.000
_cell.length_b   1.000
_cell.length_c   1.000
_cell.angle_alpha   90.00
_cell.angle_beta   90.00
_cell.angle_gamma   90.00
#
_symmetry.space_group_name_H-M   'P 1'
#
loop_
_entity.id
_entity.type
_entity.pdbx_description
1 polymer ?
#
loop_
_entity_poly.entity_id
_entity_poly.type
_entity_poly.pdbx_seq_one_letter_code
_entity_poly.pdbx_strand_id
1 'polypeptide(L)'
;MQSNISTAKVYQQVSQCTLCHANLPLEPKPIVQLSAMAKILIIGQAPGLQAHKQRKAFADASGKRLREWLGVTDAQFYQAENFAIMPMAFCYPGKQANGSGDKAPLKTCTPTWHQTIIPTFEHLQLVLLVGQYAQKYYLQQADLGVTENVKCGMSHLVLEEKMPAVELFNLPHPSPRNNIWLHKNTWFEHNCLPQLRSKVAQIIYE
;
A
#
# COMPACT_ATOMS: atom_id res chain seq x y z
N MET A 1 -18.55 -6.07 -22.65
CA MET A 1 -18.78 -4.68 -22.22
C MET A 1 -18.45 -4.57 -20.74
N GLN A 2 -17.21 -4.23 -20.39
CA GLN A 2 -16.93 -3.77 -19.02
C GLN A 2 -17.38 -2.31 -18.98
N SER A 3 -18.36 -2.01 -18.12
CA SER A 3 -18.73 -0.62 -17.85
C SER A 3 -17.49 0.11 -17.35
N ASN A 4 -17.06 1.19 -18.02
CA ASN A 4 -16.04 2.10 -17.51
C ASN A 4 -16.58 2.79 -16.25
N ILE A 5 -16.43 2.15 -15.10
CA ILE A 5 -16.77 2.74 -13.80
C ILE A 5 -15.63 3.71 -13.48
N SER A 6 -15.95 5.00 -13.34
CA SER A 6 -14.94 5.99 -12.96
C SER A 6 -14.37 5.72 -11.57
N THR A 7 -13.10 6.08 -11.35
CA THR A 7 -12.45 5.96 -10.02
C THR A 7 -13.26 6.64 -8.92
N ALA A 8 -13.93 7.75 -9.22
CA ALA A 8 -14.81 8.45 -8.28
C ALA A 8 -16.00 7.59 -7.82
N LYS A 9 -16.63 6.85 -8.75
CA LYS A 9 -17.73 5.94 -8.43
C LYS A 9 -17.25 4.73 -7.62
N VAL A 10 -16.09 4.17 -7.95
CA VAL A 10 -15.47 3.09 -7.15
C VAL A 10 -15.15 3.59 -5.74
N TYR A 11 -14.54 4.77 -5.62
CA TYR A 11 -14.24 5.38 -4.32
C TYR A 11 -15.50 5.56 -3.47
N GLN A 12 -16.60 6.06 -4.06
CA GLN A 12 -17.86 6.21 -3.36
C GLN A 12 -18.37 4.86 -2.82
N GLN A 13 -18.35 3.80 -3.63
CA GLN A 13 -18.76 2.46 -3.22
C GLN A 13 -17.87 1.90 -2.10
N VAL A 14 -16.56 2.05 -2.23
CA VAL A 14 -15.59 1.63 -1.21
C VAL A 14 -15.85 2.35 0.11
N SER A 15 -16.08 3.67 0.08
CA SER A 15 -16.29 4.49 1.28
C SER A 15 -17.53 4.10 2.10
N GLN A 16 -18.50 3.44 1.46
CA GLN A 16 -19.76 2.98 2.06
C GLN A 16 -19.75 1.49 2.42
N CYS A 17 -18.65 0.78 2.13
CA CYS A 17 -18.56 -0.66 2.35
C CYS A 17 -18.62 -1.02 3.85
N THR A 18 -19.53 -1.93 4.20
CA THR A 18 -19.70 -2.46 5.56
C THR A 18 -19.55 -3.98 5.66
N LEU A 19 -19.14 -4.66 4.59
CA LEU A 19 -19.13 -6.13 4.48
C LEU A 19 -18.37 -6.86 5.60
N CYS A 20 -17.35 -6.22 6.18
CA CYS A 20 -16.54 -6.83 7.24
C CYS A 20 -16.96 -6.45 8.65
N HIS A 21 -18.08 -5.73 8.86
CA HIS A 21 -18.52 -5.19 10.16
C HIS A 21 -18.42 -6.23 11.28
N ALA A 22 -19.06 -7.39 11.11
CA ALA A 22 -19.10 -8.44 12.15
C ALA A 22 -17.71 -8.94 12.63
N ASN A 23 -16.64 -8.65 11.88
CA ASN A 23 -15.28 -9.08 12.18
C ASN A 23 -14.35 -7.94 12.62
N LEU A 24 -14.87 -6.71 12.73
CA LEU A 24 -14.11 -5.54 13.14
C LEU A 24 -14.37 -5.19 14.62
N PRO A 25 -13.37 -4.66 15.34
CA PRO A 25 -13.57 -4.17 16.70
C PRO A 25 -14.22 -2.78 16.77
N LEU A 26 -14.31 -2.08 15.63
CA LEU A 26 -14.86 -0.73 15.48
C LEU A 26 -15.68 -0.70 14.20
N GLU A 27 -16.58 0.29 14.09
CA GLU A 27 -17.38 0.52 12.89
C GLU A 27 -16.53 0.51 11.60
N PRO A 28 -17.01 -0.11 10.50
CA PRO A 28 -16.35 -0.06 9.22
C PRO A 28 -16.00 1.37 8.83
N LYS A 29 -14.74 1.56 8.48
CA LYS A 29 -14.22 2.84 8.00
C LYS A 29 -13.15 2.55 6.95
N PRO A 30 -13.57 2.24 5.72
CA PRO A 30 -12.66 1.98 4.62
C PRO A 30 -11.79 3.21 4.35
N ILE A 31 -10.47 3.03 4.42
CA ILE A 31 -9.49 4.10 4.21
C ILE A 31 -8.65 3.75 2.99
N VAL A 32 -8.90 4.48 1.91
CA VAL A 32 -8.16 4.43 0.64
C VAL A 32 -7.91 5.85 0.13
N GLN A 33 -6.89 6.02 -0.71
CA GLN A 33 -6.65 7.24 -1.49
C GLN A 33 -6.56 6.83 -2.95
N LEU A 34 -7.45 7.30 -3.80
CA LEU A 34 -7.54 6.86 -5.20
C LEU A 34 -7.64 8.06 -6.13
N SER A 35 -6.99 7.94 -7.29
CA SER A 35 -7.15 8.83 -8.44
C SER A 35 -6.89 8.00 -9.69
N ALA A 36 -7.65 8.23 -10.76
CA ALA A 36 -7.35 7.63 -12.07
C ALA A 36 -5.95 8.04 -12.56
N MET A 37 -5.52 9.24 -12.18
CA MET A 37 -4.23 9.84 -12.56
C MET A 37 -3.08 9.43 -11.64
N ALA A 38 -3.32 8.56 -10.66
CA ALA A 38 -2.30 8.14 -9.71
C ALA A 38 -1.09 7.52 -10.41
N LYS A 39 0.09 8.10 -10.20
CA LYS A 39 1.35 7.62 -10.80
C LYS A 39 2.01 6.49 -9.99
N ILE A 40 1.84 6.49 -8.67
CA ILE A 40 2.44 5.50 -7.75
C ILE A 40 1.35 4.86 -6.90
N LEU A 41 1.31 3.53 -6.83
CA LEU A 41 0.35 2.78 -6.00
C LEU A 41 1.07 2.16 -4.80
N ILE A 42 0.63 2.50 -3.60
CA ILE A 42 1.09 1.89 -2.35
C ILE A 42 0.10 0.83 -1.90
N ILE A 43 0.56 -0.42 -1.81
CA ILE A 43 -0.21 -1.54 -1.28
C ILE A 43 0.38 -1.95 0.07
N GLY A 44 -0.25 -1.47 1.14
CA GLY A 44 0.11 -1.77 2.53
C GLY A 44 -0.74 -2.88 3.15
N GLN A 45 -0.65 -3.04 4.47
CA GLN A 45 -1.41 -4.08 5.20
C GLN A 45 -2.85 -3.66 5.46
N ALA A 46 -3.05 -2.78 6.44
CA ALA A 46 -4.34 -2.26 6.89
C ALA A 46 -4.10 -0.92 7.62
N PRO A 47 -5.10 -0.03 7.71
CA PRO A 47 -4.97 1.16 8.55
C PRO A 47 -4.85 0.76 10.02
N GLY A 48 -3.97 1.43 10.76
CA GLY A 48 -3.89 1.32 12.22
C GLY A 48 -4.97 2.14 12.94
N LEU A 49 -4.97 2.09 14.27
CA LEU A 49 -5.97 2.80 15.09
C LEU A 49 -5.96 4.33 14.86
N GLN A 50 -4.80 4.95 14.69
CA GLN A 50 -4.71 6.38 14.45
C GLN A 50 -5.25 6.77 13.07
N ALA A 51 -4.92 5.99 12.03
CA ALA A 51 -5.51 6.16 10.71
C ALA A 51 -7.04 6.03 10.75
N HIS A 52 -7.57 5.05 11.50
CA HIS A 52 -9.00 4.91 11.73
C HIS A 52 -9.62 6.15 12.40
N LYS A 53 -8.99 6.68 13.45
CA LYS A 53 -9.50 7.88 14.14
C LYS A 53 -9.52 9.10 13.21
N GLN A 54 -8.48 9.27 12.40
CA GLN A 54 -8.28 10.44 11.54
C GLN A 54 -8.89 10.31 10.14
N ARG A 55 -9.38 9.13 9.74
CA ARG A 55 -9.82 8.83 8.37
C ARG A 55 -8.74 9.11 7.32
N LYS A 56 -7.46 8.92 7.67
CA LYS A 56 -6.32 9.25 6.82
C LYS A 56 -5.31 8.11 6.83
N ALA A 57 -5.01 7.56 5.65
CA ALA A 57 -4.02 6.49 5.51
C ALA A 57 -2.64 6.99 5.97
N PHE A 58 -1.83 6.13 6.59
CA PHE A 58 -0.46 6.49 6.99
C PHE A 58 -0.34 7.78 7.85
N ALA A 59 -1.37 8.09 8.64
CA ALA A 59 -1.39 9.23 9.57
C ALA A 59 -0.73 8.90 10.93
N ASP A 60 0.28 8.04 10.92
CA ASP A 60 1.01 7.55 12.08
C ASP A 60 2.53 7.55 11.85
N ALA A 61 3.28 7.07 12.83
CA ALA A 61 4.75 7.00 12.76
C ALA A 61 5.26 6.11 11.60
N SER A 62 4.51 5.08 11.22
CA SER A 62 4.87 4.22 10.09
C SER A 62 4.74 5.00 8.77
N GLY A 63 3.70 5.83 8.66
CA GLY A 63 3.53 6.73 7.53
C GLY A 63 4.60 7.82 7.44
N LYS A 64 4.99 8.41 8.57
CA LYS A 64 6.09 9.38 8.60
C LYS A 64 7.37 8.76 8.04
N ARG A 65 7.72 7.57 8.52
CA ARG A 65 8.90 6.84 8.03
C ARG A 65 8.79 6.46 6.55
N LEU A 66 7.61 6.05 6.08
CA LEU A 66 7.42 5.77 4.66
C LEU A 66 7.70 7.00 3.79
N ARG A 67 7.21 8.17 4.20
CA ARG A 67 7.51 9.43 3.49
C ARG A 67 9.00 9.78 3.52
N GLU A 68 9.68 9.58 4.64
CA GLU A 68 11.14 9.72 4.76
C GLU A 68 11.90 8.77 3.83
N TRP A 69 11.45 7.52 3.71
CA TRP A 69 12.03 6.54 2.77
C TRP A 69 11.84 6.96 1.32
N LEU A 70 10.64 7.41 0.96
CA LEU A 70 10.30 7.88 -0.39
C LEU A 70 10.93 9.24 -0.73
N GLY A 71 11.38 10.00 0.26
CA GLY A 71 11.96 11.34 0.05
C GLY A 71 10.93 12.38 -0.33
N VAL A 72 9.69 12.26 0.17
CA VAL A 72 8.57 13.15 -0.19
C VAL A 72 7.96 13.86 1.02
N THR A 73 7.35 15.01 0.78
CA THR A 73 6.61 15.77 1.79
C THR A 73 5.22 15.19 2.06
N ASP A 74 4.55 15.65 3.14
CA ASP A 74 3.15 15.28 3.43
C ASP A 74 2.22 15.68 2.27
N ALA A 75 2.37 16.89 1.76
CA ALA A 75 1.55 17.41 0.67
C ALA A 75 1.67 16.55 -0.60
N GLN A 76 2.90 16.16 -0.96
CA GLN A 76 3.13 15.30 -2.12
C GLN A 76 2.56 13.90 -1.93
N PHE A 77 2.75 13.32 -0.74
CA PHE A 77 2.26 11.98 -0.41
C PHE A 77 0.72 11.89 -0.42
N TYR A 78 0.06 12.97 0.00
CA TYR A 78 -1.41 13.03 0.03
C TYR A 78 -2.03 13.67 -1.23
N GLN A 79 -1.23 14.02 -2.24
CA GLN A 79 -1.73 14.35 -3.58
C GLN A 79 -2.12 13.04 -4.28
N ALA A 80 -3.42 12.83 -4.50
CA ALA A 80 -3.95 11.57 -5.00
C ALA A 80 -3.46 11.21 -6.41
N GLU A 81 -3.07 12.20 -7.22
CA GLU A 81 -2.47 12.01 -8.54
C GLU A 81 -1.00 11.54 -8.46
N ASN A 82 -0.29 11.83 -7.37
CA ASN A 82 1.05 11.28 -7.16
C ASN A 82 0.97 9.87 -6.58
N PHE A 83 0.17 9.70 -5.53
CA PHE A 83 0.07 8.45 -4.79
C PHE A 83 -1.38 7.98 -4.65
N ALA A 84 -1.66 6.77 -5.10
CA ALA A 84 -2.79 5.98 -4.63
C ALA A 84 -2.38 5.10 -3.45
N ILE A 85 -3.28 4.88 -2.50
CA ILE A 85 -3.07 4.04 -1.32
C ILE A 85 -4.23 3.04 -1.24
N MET A 86 -3.92 1.77 -1.46
CA MET A 86 -4.87 0.65 -1.47
C MET A 86 -4.31 -0.50 -0.62
N PRO A 87 -4.57 -0.54 0.69
CA PRO A 87 -4.06 -1.59 1.57
C PRO A 87 -4.81 -2.91 1.38
N MET A 88 -4.22 -4.05 1.77
CA MET A 88 -4.85 -5.36 1.69
C MET A 88 -6.20 -5.45 2.43
N ALA A 89 -6.35 -4.74 3.54
CA ALA A 89 -7.64 -4.49 4.20
C ALA A 89 -7.86 -3.00 4.40
N PHE A 90 -9.06 -2.52 4.08
CA PHE A 90 -9.37 -1.09 4.12
C PHE A 90 -9.79 -0.59 5.50
N CYS A 91 -10.12 -1.48 6.44
CA CYS A 91 -10.57 -1.14 7.79
C CYS A 91 -9.57 -1.60 8.86
N TYR A 92 -9.64 -0.97 10.04
CA TYR A 92 -8.77 -1.30 11.17
C TYR A 92 -9.12 -2.69 11.74
N PRO A 93 -8.20 -3.68 11.69
CA PRO A 93 -8.52 -5.06 12.07
C PRO A 93 -8.47 -5.30 13.59
N GLY A 94 -8.10 -4.28 14.38
CA GLY A 94 -7.89 -4.40 15.83
C GLY A 94 -6.47 -4.71 16.23
N LYS A 95 -6.23 -4.79 17.54
CA LYS A 95 -4.92 -5.17 18.11
C LYS A 95 -4.81 -6.68 18.30
N GLN A 96 -3.59 -7.18 18.18
CA GLN A 96 -3.23 -8.52 18.63
C GLN A 96 -3.40 -8.62 20.16
N ALA A 97 -3.77 -9.80 20.64
CA ALA A 97 -4.06 -10.04 22.07
C ALA A 97 -2.84 -9.77 22.98
N ASN A 98 -1.64 -10.04 22.48
CA ASN A 98 -0.37 -9.80 23.18
C ASN A 98 0.12 -8.34 23.07
N GLY A 99 -0.65 -7.43 22.46
CA GLY A 99 -0.25 -6.03 22.24
C GLY A 99 0.87 -5.83 21.22
N SER A 100 1.36 -6.90 20.58
CA SER A 100 2.48 -6.85 19.63
C SER A 100 2.10 -6.35 18.25
N GLY A 101 0.96 -5.66 18.10
CA GLY A 101 0.62 -4.91 16.91
C GLY A 101 -0.85 -4.91 16.59
N ASP A 102 -1.14 -4.46 15.39
CA ASP A 102 -2.46 -4.63 14.81
C ASP A 102 -2.57 -6.05 14.24
N LYS A 103 -3.80 -6.59 14.19
CA LYS A 103 -4.07 -7.91 13.62
C LYS A 103 -3.76 -7.91 12.12
N ALA A 104 -3.64 -9.12 11.58
CA ALA A 104 -3.52 -9.32 10.14
C ALA A 104 -4.69 -8.66 9.38
N PRO A 105 -4.47 -8.19 8.14
CA PRO A 105 -5.55 -7.67 7.31
C PRO A 105 -6.62 -8.74 7.07
N LEU A 106 -7.89 -8.35 7.18
CA LEU A 106 -9.01 -9.20 6.79
C LEU A 106 -8.96 -9.46 5.28
N LYS A 107 -9.20 -10.71 4.88
CA LYS A 107 -9.12 -11.13 3.47
C LYS A 107 -10.25 -10.60 2.59
N THR A 108 -11.30 -10.01 3.16
CA THR A 108 -12.50 -9.59 2.42
C THR A 108 -12.22 -8.51 1.38
N CYS A 109 -11.39 -7.50 1.70
CA CYS A 109 -11.28 -6.31 0.84
C CYS A 109 -10.62 -6.62 -0.50
N THR A 110 -9.64 -7.52 -0.52
CA THR A 110 -8.86 -7.82 -1.72
C THR A 110 -9.70 -8.39 -2.87
N PRO A 111 -10.43 -9.53 -2.72
CA PRO A 111 -11.28 -10.05 -3.78
C PRO A 111 -12.48 -9.16 -4.08
N THR A 112 -12.95 -8.36 -3.12
CA THR A 112 -14.10 -7.47 -3.33
C THR A 112 -13.74 -6.22 -4.13
N TRP A 113 -12.60 -5.59 -3.85
CA TRP A 113 -12.34 -4.23 -4.33
C TRP A 113 -11.10 -4.08 -5.20
N HIS A 114 -10.04 -4.88 -5.02
CA HIS A 114 -8.80 -4.64 -5.75
C HIS A 114 -9.00 -4.83 -7.26
N GLN A 115 -9.76 -5.86 -7.68
CA GLN A 115 -10.10 -6.12 -9.08
C GLN A 115 -10.98 -5.03 -9.70
N THR A 116 -11.69 -4.24 -8.90
CA THR A 116 -12.50 -3.11 -9.39
C THR A 116 -11.72 -1.82 -9.40
N ILE A 117 -10.75 -1.64 -8.50
CA ILE A 117 -9.94 -0.42 -8.37
C ILE A 117 -8.80 -0.39 -9.39
N ILE A 118 -8.04 -1.48 -9.50
CA ILE A 118 -6.83 -1.57 -10.34
C ILE A 118 -7.06 -1.09 -11.78
N PRO A 119 -8.10 -1.56 -12.50
CA PRO A 119 -8.32 -1.15 -13.89
C PRO A 119 -8.74 0.32 -14.03
N THR A 120 -8.96 1.06 -12.94
CA THR A 120 -9.26 2.50 -12.99
C THR A 120 -8.02 3.38 -13.04
N PHE A 121 -6.82 2.82 -12.86
CA PHE A 121 -5.57 3.59 -12.95
C PHE A 121 -5.12 3.71 -14.42
N GLU A 122 -4.96 4.96 -14.88
CA GLU A 122 -4.61 5.27 -16.27
C GLU A 122 -3.12 5.63 -16.44
N HIS A 123 -2.47 6.07 -15.35
CA HIS A 123 -1.10 6.61 -15.38
C HIS A 123 -0.13 5.93 -14.42
N LEU A 124 -0.47 4.72 -13.96
CA LEU A 124 0.33 4.01 -12.97
C LEU A 124 1.69 3.59 -13.56
N GLN A 125 2.77 4.02 -12.91
CA GLN A 125 4.14 3.73 -13.32
C GLN A 125 4.89 2.85 -12.32
N LEU A 126 4.56 2.97 -11.02
CA LEU A 126 5.26 2.26 -9.94
C LEU A 126 4.29 1.71 -8.91
N VAL A 127 4.49 0.46 -8.52
CA VAL A 127 3.81 -0.20 -7.39
C VAL A 127 4.78 -0.42 -6.26
N LEU A 128 4.35 -0.08 -5.05
CA LEU A 128 5.08 -0.29 -3.80
C LEU A 128 4.36 -1.35 -2.97
N LEU A 129 4.92 -2.56 -2.89
CA LEU A 129 4.39 -3.63 -2.05
C LEU A 129 5.02 -3.57 -0.65
N VAL A 130 4.24 -3.09 0.32
CA VAL A 130 4.72 -2.80 1.67
C VAL A 130 4.38 -3.93 2.66
N GLY A 131 5.39 -4.75 2.93
CA GLY A 131 5.35 -5.84 3.89
C GLY A 131 4.75 -7.14 3.35
N GLN A 132 4.78 -8.16 4.20
CA GLN A 132 4.54 -9.55 3.82
C GLN A 132 3.19 -9.83 3.16
N TYR A 133 2.11 -9.18 3.60
CA TYR A 133 0.76 -9.51 3.11
C TYR A 133 0.56 -9.05 1.67
N ALA A 134 1.04 -7.84 1.34
CA ALA A 134 1.01 -7.32 -0.02
C ALA A 134 1.91 -8.15 -0.95
N GLN A 135 3.15 -8.40 -0.52
CA GLN A 135 4.11 -9.19 -1.29
C GLN A 135 3.61 -10.61 -1.55
N LYS A 136 3.13 -11.32 -0.52
CA LYS A 136 2.59 -12.69 -0.66
C LYS A 136 1.42 -12.76 -1.64
N TYR A 137 0.55 -11.75 -1.64
CA TYR A 137 -0.61 -11.75 -2.53
C TYR A 137 -0.23 -11.45 -3.98
N TYR A 138 0.58 -10.41 -4.21
CA TYR A 138 0.85 -9.90 -5.56
C TYR A 138 2.01 -10.57 -6.28
N LEU A 139 3.03 -11.06 -5.56
CA LEU A 139 4.16 -11.71 -6.21
C LEU A 139 3.81 -13.13 -6.65
N GLN A 140 2.91 -13.82 -5.95
CA GLN A 140 2.54 -15.22 -6.21
C GLN A 140 3.73 -16.19 -6.36
N GLN A 141 4.95 -15.77 -5.98
CA GLN A 141 6.17 -16.57 -6.02
C GLN A 141 6.26 -17.45 -4.77
N ALA A 142 6.87 -18.63 -4.93
CA ALA A 142 7.07 -19.57 -3.85
C ALA A 142 7.97 -18.96 -2.75
N ASP A 143 7.38 -18.79 -1.56
CA ASP A 143 7.99 -18.67 -0.23
C ASP A 143 9.19 -17.73 0.02
N LEU A 144 9.48 -16.76 -0.86
CA LEU A 144 10.44 -15.72 -0.51
C LEU A 144 9.93 -14.87 0.66
N GLY A 145 10.77 -14.74 1.68
CA GLY A 145 10.53 -13.85 2.81
C GLY A 145 10.62 -12.38 2.41
N VAL A 146 10.15 -11.48 3.29
CA VAL A 146 10.20 -10.03 3.05
C VAL A 146 11.62 -9.55 2.76
N THR A 147 12.62 -10.12 3.45
CA THR A 147 14.01 -9.74 3.26
C THR A 147 14.47 -10.03 1.84
N GLU A 148 14.19 -11.23 1.34
CA GLU A 148 14.56 -11.69 0.02
C GLU A 148 13.84 -10.87 -1.07
N ASN A 149 12.54 -10.65 -0.91
CA ASN A 149 11.75 -9.82 -1.84
C ASN A 149 12.29 -8.38 -1.94
N VAL A 150 12.71 -7.80 -0.82
CA VAL A 150 13.30 -6.44 -0.79
C VAL A 150 14.69 -6.43 -1.43
N LYS A 151 15.50 -7.50 -1.27
CA LYS A 151 16.81 -7.63 -1.92
C LYS A 151 16.72 -7.74 -3.44
N CYS A 152 15.62 -8.26 -3.98
CA CYS A 152 15.40 -8.30 -5.42
C CYS A 152 15.37 -6.90 -6.07
N GLY A 153 15.17 -5.84 -5.28
CA GLY A 153 15.21 -4.46 -5.78
C GLY A 153 14.05 -4.15 -6.72
N MET A 154 14.30 -3.29 -7.71
CA MET A 154 13.31 -2.91 -8.71
C MET A 154 13.06 -4.07 -9.68
N SER A 155 11.79 -4.35 -9.94
CA SER A 155 11.36 -5.33 -10.94
C SER A 155 10.09 -4.84 -11.64
N HIS A 156 9.32 -5.73 -12.26
CA HIS A 156 8.08 -5.39 -12.94
C HIS A 156 6.94 -6.29 -12.47
N LEU A 157 5.72 -5.75 -12.48
CA LEU A 157 4.49 -6.45 -12.10
C LEU A 157 3.42 -6.20 -13.15
N VAL A 158 2.68 -7.24 -13.51
CA VAL A 158 1.41 -7.11 -14.24
C VAL A 158 0.28 -7.25 -13.22
N LEU A 159 -0.40 -6.14 -12.91
CA LEU A 159 -1.47 -6.12 -11.91
C LEU A 159 -2.77 -6.77 -12.42
N GLU A 160 -3.03 -6.64 -13.71
CA GLU A 160 -4.19 -7.19 -14.41
C GLU A 160 -3.78 -7.51 -15.85
N GLU A 161 -4.34 -8.56 -16.43
CA GLU A 161 -3.97 -9.11 -17.74
C GLU A 161 -3.99 -8.07 -18.88
N LYS A 162 -4.86 -7.06 -18.79
CA LYS A 162 -5.03 -6.01 -19.80
C LYS A 162 -4.23 -4.74 -19.53
N MET A 163 -3.49 -4.68 -18.43
CA MET A 163 -2.66 -3.53 -18.09
C MET A 163 -1.21 -3.77 -18.53
N PRO A 164 -0.47 -2.71 -18.93
CA PRO A 164 0.96 -2.84 -19.14
C PRO A 164 1.67 -3.25 -17.84
N ALA A 165 2.84 -3.88 -17.97
CA ALA A 165 3.70 -4.10 -16.82
C ALA A 165 4.11 -2.75 -16.21
N VAL A 166 4.02 -2.64 -14.90
CA VAL A 166 4.43 -1.47 -14.12
C VAL A 166 5.69 -1.79 -13.34
N GLU A 167 6.50 -0.78 -13.04
CA GLU A 167 7.64 -0.98 -12.15
C GLU A 167 7.16 -1.39 -10.76
N LEU A 168 7.97 -2.22 -10.10
CA LEU A 168 7.66 -2.77 -8.79
C LEU A 168 8.83 -2.57 -7.84
N PHE A 169 8.54 -2.09 -6.65
CA PHE A 169 9.50 -2.05 -5.55
C PHE A 169 8.91 -2.66 -4.27
N ASN A 170 9.61 -3.65 -3.73
CA ASN A 170 9.24 -4.31 -2.48
C ASN A 170 9.82 -3.56 -1.28
N LEU A 171 8.98 -3.28 -0.28
CA LEU A 171 9.38 -2.61 0.96
C LEU A 171 9.09 -3.49 2.17
N PRO A 172 9.96 -3.49 3.20
CA PRO A 172 9.56 -3.99 4.50
C PRO A 172 8.49 -3.07 5.11
N HIS A 173 7.81 -3.52 6.17
CA HIS A 173 6.85 -2.65 6.84
C HIS A 173 7.58 -1.51 7.60
N PRO A 174 7.18 -0.24 7.46
CA PRO A 174 7.83 0.90 8.11
C PRO A 174 7.51 1.04 9.61
N SER A 175 7.14 -0.07 10.28
CA SER A 175 6.80 -0.05 11.70
C SER A 175 8.06 0.12 12.56
N PRO A 176 7.99 0.82 13.71
CA PRO A 176 9.07 0.83 14.70
C PRO A 176 9.55 -0.56 15.12
N ARG A 177 8.68 -1.58 15.03
CA ARG A 177 9.07 -2.97 15.31
C ARG A 177 10.14 -3.50 14.35
N ASN A 178 10.23 -2.92 13.17
CA ASN A 178 11.19 -3.32 12.16
C ASN A 178 12.57 -2.67 12.35
N ASN A 179 12.80 -1.90 13.41
CA ASN A 179 14.09 -1.25 13.67
C ASN A 179 15.25 -2.25 13.81
N ILE A 180 15.04 -3.39 14.46
CA ILE A 180 16.05 -4.45 14.57
C ILE A 180 16.39 -5.00 13.17
N TRP A 181 15.38 -5.20 12.32
CA TRP A 181 15.60 -5.65 10.95
C TRP A 181 16.40 -4.62 10.15
N LEU A 182 16.07 -3.33 10.27
CA LEU A 182 16.79 -2.23 9.59
C LEU A 182 18.26 -2.19 10.02
N HIS A 183 18.52 -2.30 11.31
CA HIS A 183 19.90 -2.31 11.84
C HIS A 183 20.71 -3.51 11.33
N LYS A 184 20.08 -4.69 11.17
CA LYS A 184 20.73 -5.88 10.60
C LYS A 184 20.87 -5.84 9.08
N ASN A 185 20.07 -5.04 8.40
CA ASN A 185 19.98 -4.97 6.94
C ASN A 185 20.31 -3.55 6.45
N THR A 186 21.48 -3.04 6.83
CA THR A 186 21.91 -1.67 6.50
C THR A 186 21.96 -1.39 5.00
N TRP A 187 22.11 -2.43 4.17
CA TRP A 187 22.01 -2.33 2.71
C TRP A 187 20.67 -1.77 2.23
N PHE A 188 19.58 -1.94 2.99
CA PHE A 188 18.29 -1.35 2.64
C PHE A 188 18.38 0.17 2.58
N GLU A 189 18.97 0.79 3.61
CA GLU A 189 19.08 2.25 3.67
C GLU A 189 20.13 2.80 2.70
N HIS A 190 21.27 2.11 2.54
CA HIS A 190 22.38 2.60 1.71
C HIS A 190 22.23 2.29 0.22
N ASN A 191 21.54 1.20 -0.14
CA ASN A 191 21.50 0.74 -1.53
C ASN A 191 20.09 0.81 -2.11
N CYS A 192 19.05 0.44 -1.34
CA CYS A 192 17.67 0.38 -1.84
C CYS A 192 16.96 1.74 -1.81
N LEU A 193 17.03 2.46 -0.69
CA LEU A 193 16.35 3.75 -0.56
C LEU A 193 16.83 4.81 -1.57
N PRO A 194 18.12 4.96 -1.91
CA PRO A 194 18.54 5.93 -2.92
C PRO A 194 17.95 5.66 -4.30
N GLN A 195 17.91 4.39 -4.72
CA GLN A 195 17.29 3.99 -5.99
C GLN A 195 15.80 4.30 -6.00
N LEU A 196 15.09 3.94 -4.92
CA LEU A 196 13.66 4.23 -4.77
C LEU A 196 13.39 5.73 -4.80
N ARG A 197 14.17 6.54 -4.09
CA ARG A 197 14.01 8.01 -4.06
C ARG A 197 14.22 8.61 -5.44
N SER A 198 15.25 8.16 -6.15
CA SER A 198 15.51 8.61 -7.52
C SER A 198 14.33 8.31 -8.44
N LYS A 199 13.76 7.10 -8.34
CA LYS A 199 12.61 6.72 -9.14
C LYS A 199 11.34 7.49 -8.77
N VAL A 200 11.06 7.65 -7.48
CA VAL A 200 9.92 8.43 -7.00
C VAL A 200 10.03 9.88 -7.47
N ALA A 201 11.21 10.49 -7.34
CA ALA A 201 11.46 11.85 -7.80
C ALA A 201 11.22 11.98 -9.31
N GLN A 202 11.76 11.06 -10.12
CA GLN A 202 11.52 11.01 -11.55
C GLN A 202 10.01 11.02 -11.87
N ILE A 203 9.23 10.17 -11.21
CA ILE A 203 7.79 10.04 -11.49
C ILE A 203 6.98 11.29 -11.08
N ILE A 204 7.30 11.91 -9.94
CA ILE A 204 6.47 13.00 -9.38
C ILE A 204 6.87 14.40 -9.88
N TYR A 205 8.10 14.58 -10.37
CA TYR A 205 8.60 15.88 -10.82
C TYR A 205 8.79 16.00 -12.34
N GLU A 206 8.94 14.88 -13.04
CA GLU A 206 9.00 14.82 -14.51
C GLU A 206 7.65 14.39 -15.09
#